data_AF-A0A950PD39-F1
#
_entry.id   AF-A0A950PD39-F1
#
_cell.length_a   1.000
_cell.length_b   1.000
_cell.length_c   1.000
_cell.angle_alpha   90.00
_cell.angle_beta   90.00
_cell.angle_gamma   90.00
#
_symmetry.space_group_name_H-M   'P 1'
#
loop_
_entity.id
_entity.type
_entity.pdbx_description
1 polymer ?
#
loop_
_entity_poly.entity_id
_entity_poly.type
_entity_poly.pdbx_seq_one_letter_code
_entity_poly.pdbx_strand_id
1 'polypeptide(L)' 'MADKIIDLAPLALAAMKRFVNDGVLPKGPAELAARYGAELAAVRNSTDAAEGILAFREKRKPRYRGR' A
#
# COMPACT_ATOMS: atom_id res chain seq x y z
N MET A 1 16.85 27.37 0.49
CA MET A 1 16.35 26.31 1.40
C MET A 1 16.81 24.94 0.91
N ALA A 2 16.61 24.60 -0.36
CA ALA A 2 17.15 23.37 -0.96
C ALA A 2 18.67 23.24 -0.75
N ASP A 3 19.44 24.32 -0.95
CA ASP A 3 20.91 24.33 -0.78
C ASP A 3 21.38 24.01 0.65
N LYS A 4 20.51 24.14 1.66
CA LYS A 4 20.85 23.77 3.05
C LYS A 4 20.56 22.29 3.36
N ILE A 5 19.78 21.63 2.50
CA ILE A 5 19.34 20.24 2.68
C ILE A 5 20.27 19.29 1.93
N ILE A 6 20.88 19.73 0.82
CA ILE A 6 21.76 18.91 -0.01
C ILE A 6 23.02 18.42 0.72
N ASP A 7 23.50 19.18 1.72
CA ASP A 7 24.69 18.83 2.50
C ASP A 7 24.37 17.93 3.72
N LEU A 8 23.08 17.66 3.99
CA LEU A 8 22.69 16.80 5.11
C LEU A 8 22.90 15.32 4.76
N ALA A 9 23.20 14.52 5.79
CA ALA A 9 23.31 13.07 5.66
C ALA A 9 22.00 12.47 5.07
N PRO A 10 22.02 11.89 3.85
CA PRO A 10 20.80 11.48 3.16
C PRO A 10 20.00 10.44 3.94
N LEU A 11 20.69 9.53 4.63
CA LEU A 11 20.05 8.47 5.42
C LEU A 11 19.32 9.05 6.63
N ALA A 12 19.91 10.01 7.34
CA ALA A 12 19.28 10.67 8.47
C ALA A 12 18.04 11.47 8.02
N LEU A 13 18.15 12.19 6.91
CA LEU A 13 17.04 12.95 6.33
C LEU A 13 15.88 12.04 5.92
N ALA A 14 16.17 10.92 5.24
CA ALA A 14 15.17 9.93 4.86
C ALA A 14 14.48 9.30 6.09
N ALA A 15 15.25 8.99 7.13
CA ALA A 15 14.72 8.43 8.38
C ALA A 15 13.78 9.42 9.08
N MET A 16 14.18 10.70 9.20
CA MET A 16 13.34 11.75 9.78
C MET A 16 12.06 11.93 8.97
N LYS A 17 12.16 11.98 7.64
CA LYS A 17 10.99 12.12 6.76
C LYS A 17 10.00 10.97 6.95
N ARG A 18 10.49 9.72 7.02
CA ARG A 18 9.64 8.55 7.27
C ARG A 18 8.99 8.63 8.65
N PHE A 19 9.75 8.95 9.69
CA PHE A 19 9.24 9.09 11.05
C PHE A 19 8.10 10.11 11.14
N VAL A 20 8.26 11.28 10.53
CA VAL A 20 7.22 12.31 10.53
C VAL A 20 5.98 11.85 9.75
N ASN A 21 6.17 11.30 8.55
CA ASN A 21 5.06 10.89 7.69
C ASN A 21 4.24 9.72 8.23
N ASP A 22 4.89 8.79 8.93
CA ASP A 22 4.27 7.53 9.33
C ASP A 22 3.97 7.46 10.85
N GLY A 23 4.69 8.24 11.67
CA GLY A 23 4.61 8.16 13.14
C GLY A 23 4.10 9.42 13.83
N VAL A 24 4.23 10.61 13.23
CA VAL A 24 3.86 11.88 13.89
C VAL A 24 2.60 12.49 13.29
N LEU A 25 2.52 12.55 11.97
CA LEU A 25 1.37 13.15 11.29
C LEU A 25 0.23 12.14 11.20
N PRO A 26 -0.92 12.38 11.88
CA PRO A 26 -2.08 11.53 11.72
C PRO A 26 -2.58 11.62 10.28
N LYS A 27 -2.92 10.47 9.71
CA LYS A 27 -3.50 10.42 8.37
C LYS A 27 -4.94 10.90 8.42
N GLY A 28 -5.30 11.81 7.52
CA GLY A 28 -6.68 12.28 7.40
C GLY A 28 -7.60 11.17 6.87
N PRO A 29 -8.92 11.25 7.10
CA PRO A 29 -9.88 10.24 6.63
C PRO A 29 -9.81 9.99 5.12
N ALA A 30 -9.60 11.04 4.32
CA ALA A 30 -9.47 10.92 2.87
C ALA A 30 -8.17 10.20 2.44
N GLU A 31 -7.05 10.44 3.14
CA GLU A 31 -5.79 9.75 2.87
C GLU A 31 -5.90 8.27 3.24
N LEU A 32 -6.51 7.96 4.39
CA LEU A 32 -6.77 6.59 4.81
C LEU A 32 -7.67 5.86 3.80
N ALA A 33 -8.76 6.50 3.36
CA ALA A 33 -9.65 5.93 2.35
C ALA A 33 -8.92 5.64 1.03
N ALA A 34 -8.05 6.56 0.58
CA ALA A 34 -7.25 6.36 -0.62
C ALA A 34 -6.26 5.20 -0.48
N ARG A 35 -5.58 5.10 0.67
CA ARG A 35 -4.62 4.01 0.96
C ARG A 35 -5.31 2.65 0.97
N TYR A 36 -6.38 2.50 1.77
CA TYR A 36 -7.13 1.25 1.83
C TYR A 36 -7.82 0.92 0.50
N GLY A 37 -8.28 1.94 -0.23
CA GLY A 37 -8.83 1.77 -1.57
C GLY A 37 -7.80 1.17 -2.54
N ALA A 38 -6.56 1.64 -2.50
CA ALA A 38 -5.48 1.10 -3.32
C ALA A 38 -5.12 -0.35 -2.94
N GLU A 39 -5.04 -0.65 -1.63
CA GLU A 39 -4.79 -2.01 -1.14
C GLU A 39 -5.89 -2.99 -1.56
N LEU A 40 -7.16 -2.61 -1.40
CA LEU A 40 -8.30 -3.42 -1.82
C LEU A 40 -8.36 -3.57 -3.34
N ALA A 41 -8.00 -2.53 -4.10
CA ALA A 41 -7.93 -2.61 -5.55
C ALA A 41 -6.88 -3.63 -6.02
N ALA A 42 -5.73 -3.72 -5.35
CA ALA A 42 -4.71 -4.74 -5.64
C ALA A 42 -5.26 -6.15 -5.42
N VAL A 43 -5.96 -6.39 -4.30
CA VAL A 43 -6.62 -7.69 -4.02
C VAL A 43 -7.68 -7.99 -5.07
N ARG A 44 -8.54 -7.02 -5.41
CA ARG A 44 -9.60 -7.20 -6.41
C ARG A 44 -9.05 -7.54 -7.80
N ASN A 45 -7.90 -6.96 -8.15
CA ASN A 45 -7.26 -7.16 -9.45
C ASN A 45 -6.27 -8.34 -9.46
N SER A 46 -6.16 -9.08 -8.35
CA SER A 46 -5.24 -10.21 -8.21
C SER A 46 -5.70 -11.45 -8.98
N THR A 47 -4.78 -12.38 -9.19
CA THR A 47 -5.12 -13.67 -9.81
C THR A 47 -6.03 -14.51 -8.91
N ASP A 48 -5.91 -14.33 -7.59
CA ASP A 48 -6.74 -15.00 -6.60
C ASP A 48 -8.20 -14.53 -6.63
N ALA A 49 -8.45 -13.24 -6.90
CA ALA A 49 -9.80 -12.74 -7.10
C ALA A 49 -10.46 -13.35 -8.34
N ALA A 50 -9.73 -13.44 -9.45
CA ALA A 50 -10.22 -14.08 -10.67
C ALA A 50 -10.48 -15.59 -10.45
N GLU A 51 -9.58 -16.27 -9.75
CA GLU A 51 -9.72 -17.68 -9.39
C GLU A 51 -10.91 -17.94 -8.46
N GLY A 52 -11.16 -17.05 -7.49
CA GLY A 52 -12.33 -17.14 -6.61
C GLY A 52 -13.64 -17.09 -7.40
N ILE A 53 -13.74 -16.16 -8.37
CA ILE A 53 -14.89 -16.06 -9.28
C ILE A 53 -15.02 -17.32 -10.14
N LEU A 54 -13.92 -17.81 -10.72
CA LEU A 54 -13.92 -19.01 -11.55
C LEU A 54 -14.33 -20.26 -10.78
N ALA A 55 -13.72 -20.50 -9.62
CA ALA A 55 -14.00 -21.63 -8.76
C ALA A 55 -15.45 -21.64 -8.27
N PHE A 56 -15.99 -20.47 -7.94
CA PHE A 56 -17.40 -20.32 -7.58
C PHE A 56 -18.32 -20.70 -8.74
N ARG A 57 -18.04 -20.21 -9.96
CA ARG A 57 -18.80 -20.56 -11.17
C ARG A 57 -18.75 -22.05 -11.48
N GLU A 58 -17.60 -22.68 -11.28
CA GLU A 58 -17.35 -24.10 -11.53
C GLU A 58 -17.76 -25.00 -10.36
N LYS A 59 -18.26 -24.44 -9.25
CA LYS A 59 -18.62 -25.15 -7.99
C LYS A 59 -17.50 -26.06 -7.46
N ARG A 60 -16.24 -25.65 -7.66
CA ARG A 60 -15.06 -26.34 -7.16
C ARG A 60 -14.37 -25.54 -6.06
N LYS A 61 -13.45 -26.18 -5.36
CA LYS A 61 -12.58 -25.47 -4.40
C LYS A 61 -11.61 -24.53 -5.16
N PRO A 62 -11.42 -23.27 -4.71
CA PRO A 62 -10.45 -22.35 -5.30
C PRO A 62 -9.01 -22.75 -4.93
N ARG A 63 -8.07 -22.40 -5.81
CA ARG A 63 -6.62 -22.62 -5.63
C ARG A 63 -5.87 -21.30 -5.56
N TYR A 64 -5.88 -20.67 -4.39
CA TYR A 64 -5.19 -19.41 -4.15
C TYR A 64 -3.67 -19.56 -4.14
N ARG A 65 -2.96 -18.54 -4.63
CA ARG A 65 -1.49 -18.50 -4.75
C ARG A 65 -0.86 -17.29 -4.04
N GLY A 66 -1.67 -16.39 -3.47
CA GLY A 66 -1.21 -15.22 -2.74
C GLY A 66 -0.63 -14.12 -3.63
N ARG A 67 -1.12 -14.00 -4.87
CA ARG A 67 -0.60 -13.04 -5.88
C ARG A 67 -1.69 -12.50 -6.80
#